data_AF-A0A660T0C1-F1
#
_entry.id   AF-A0A660T0C1-F1
#
_cell.length_a   1.000
_cell.length_b   1.000
_cell.length_c   1.000
_cell.angle_alpha   90.00
_cell.angle_beta   90.00
_cell.angle_gamma   90.00
#
_symmetry.space_group_name_H-M   'P 1'
#
loop_
_entity.id
_entity.type
_entity.pdbx_description
1 polymer ?
#
loop_
_entity_poly.entity_id
_entity_poly.type
_entity_poly.pdbx_seq_one_letter_code
_entity_poly.pdbx_strand_id
1 'polypeptide(L)'
;MPVIKRFLAIIALLGAAAVLLPFVLNLPTEEALPELASKYIENAPGELGAANLVTSIIVTYRGLDTLGEVAVLFAATAAVGLLLKRTGNEVGVSHWKSSEILKSGGGFLFPLIILYGVYIFLHGHLTPGGGFQGGVVIATGFLLLLLSGSVDSFNHTVMSLVESLSGFAYVAVALAGLIWAAGFLDPRFLPQGDFGRLFSAGAIPVIYSLIGLKVGAELLGILDAMRCKVRREGVTA
;
A
#
# COMPACT_ATOMS: atom_id res chain seq x y z
N MET A 1 24.43 -13.85 -33.24
CA MET A 1 23.67 -12.67 -32.74
C MET A 1 23.33 -12.68 -31.24
N PRO A 2 22.80 -13.74 -30.61
CA PRO A 2 22.41 -13.69 -29.18
C PRO A 2 23.62 -13.60 -28.23
N VAL A 3 24.76 -14.21 -28.60
CA VAL A 3 26.01 -14.15 -27.82
C VAL A 3 26.56 -12.73 -27.76
N ILE A 4 26.54 -12.00 -28.88
CA ILE A 4 27.00 -10.59 -28.96
C ILE A 4 26.09 -9.68 -28.12
N LYS A 5 24.77 -9.87 -28.15
CA LYS A 5 23.84 -9.09 -27.31
C LYS A 5 24.07 -9.33 -25.81
N ARG A 6 24.30 -10.59 -25.41
CA ARG A 6 24.65 -10.94 -24.02
C ARG A 6 25.98 -10.33 -23.60
N PHE A 7 26.97 -10.37 -24.49
CA PHE A 7 28.28 -9.77 -24.25
C PHE A 7 28.21 -8.26 -24.06
N LEU A 8 27.47 -7.56 -24.93
CA LEU A 8 27.22 -6.12 -24.80
C LEU A 8 26.45 -5.78 -23.51
N ALA A 9 25.46 -6.60 -23.13
CA ALA A 9 24.71 -6.40 -21.89
C ALA A 9 25.60 -6.57 -20.65
N ILE A 10 26.50 -7.58 -20.65
CA ILE A 10 27.45 -7.78 -19.56
C ILE A 10 28.42 -6.60 -19.46
N ILE A 11 28.94 -6.11 -20.60
CA ILE A 11 29.80 -4.92 -20.61
C ILE A 11 29.06 -3.69 -20.06
N ALA A 12 27.79 -3.49 -20.44
CA ALA A 12 26.99 -2.38 -19.93
C ALA A 12 26.74 -2.49 -18.42
N LEU A 13 26.45 -3.69 -17.90
CA LEU A 13 26.27 -3.92 -16.47
C LEU A 13 27.57 -3.74 -15.69
N LEU A 14 28.69 -4.25 -16.21
CA LEU A 14 30.01 -4.05 -15.60
C LEU A 14 30.44 -2.59 -15.64
N GLY A 15 30.13 -1.86 -16.72
CA GLY A 15 30.35 -0.43 -16.81
C GLY A 15 29.51 0.35 -15.80
N ALA A 16 28.22 0.04 -15.68
CA ALA A 16 27.35 0.63 -14.67
C ALA A 16 27.84 0.33 -13.25
N ALA A 17 28.24 -0.92 -12.97
CA ALA A 17 28.83 -1.30 -11.69
C ALA A 17 30.14 -0.57 -11.42
N ALA A 18 31.02 -0.42 -12.42
CA ALA A 18 32.27 0.32 -12.28
C ALA A 18 32.06 1.80 -11.98
N VAL A 19 30.99 2.40 -12.52
CA VAL A 19 30.60 3.77 -12.20
C VAL A 19 30.02 3.89 -10.80
N LEU A 20 29.14 2.97 -10.38
CA LEU A 20 28.41 3.05 -9.12
C LEU A 20 29.21 2.55 -7.90
N LEU A 21 30.08 1.55 -8.07
CA LEU A 21 30.82 0.92 -6.99
C LEU A 21 31.69 1.91 -6.19
N PRO A 22 32.43 2.85 -6.83
CA PRO A 22 33.15 3.88 -6.09
C PRO A 22 32.23 4.76 -5.25
N PHE A 23 31.02 5.09 -5.70
CA PHE A 23 30.10 5.88 -4.89
C PHE A 23 29.69 5.12 -3.64
N VAL A 24 29.39 3.82 -3.75
CA VAL A 24 29.00 2.98 -2.62
C VAL A 24 30.15 2.78 -1.63
N LEU A 25 31.36 2.51 -2.14
CA LEU A 25 32.54 2.28 -1.30
C LEU A 25 33.04 3.55 -0.60
N ASN A 26 32.77 4.73 -1.17
CA ASN A 26 33.14 6.02 -0.59
C ASN A 26 31.96 6.71 0.13
N LEU A 27 30.88 6.00 0.44
CA LEU A 27 29.82 6.57 1.28
C LEU A 27 30.41 6.85 2.67
N PRO A 28 30.42 8.11 3.14
CA PRO A 28 30.88 8.42 4.47
C PRO A 28 29.96 7.73 5.48
N THR A 29 30.57 7.02 6.43
CA THR A 29 29.87 6.55 7.62
C THR A 29 29.88 7.71 8.60
N GLU A 30 28.87 8.58 8.51
CA GLU A 30 28.72 9.65 9.49
C GLU A 30 28.27 9.07 10.84
N GLU A 31 29.06 9.34 11.89
CA GLU A 31 28.71 8.96 13.26
C GLU A 31 27.57 9.84 13.82
N ALA A 32 27.36 11.02 13.23
CA ALA A 32 26.32 11.96 13.60
C ALA A 32 25.16 11.93 12.60
N LEU A 33 23.95 12.16 13.11
CA LEU A 33 22.78 12.32 12.26
C LEU A 33 22.83 13.68 11.54
N PRO A 34 22.41 13.73 10.25
CA PRO A 34 22.19 14.99 9.57
C PRO A 34 21.21 15.88 10.35
N GLU A 35 21.39 17.20 10.28
CA GLU A 35 20.61 18.18 11.04
C GLU A 35 19.08 17.95 10.93
N LEU A 36 18.59 17.67 9.72
CA LEU A 36 17.18 17.40 9.48
C LEU A 36 16.67 16.14 10.20
N ALA A 37 17.49 15.08 10.22
CA ALA A 37 17.13 13.83 10.90
C ALA A 37 17.09 14.02 12.42
N SER A 38 18.06 14.76 12.98
CA SER A 38 18.07 15.14 14.39
C SER A 38 16.81 15.93 14.75
N LYS A 39 16.44 16.92 13.92
CA LYS A 39 15.22 17.72 14.13
C LYS A 39 13.94 16.88 14.12
N TYR A 40 13.83 15.87 13.25
CA TYR A 40 12.68 14.96 13.27
C TYR A 40 12.62 14.12 14.55
N ILE A 41 13.75 13.58 15.00
CA ILE A 41 13.78 12.75 16.23
C ILE A 41 13.41 13.58 17.45
N GLU A 42 13.92 14.80 17.56
CA GLU A 42 13.71 15.67 18.73
C GLU A 42 12.28 16.22 18.79
N ASN A 43 11.72 16.66 17.66
CA ASN A 43 10.46 17.39 17.66
C ASN A 43 9.23 16.49 17.46
N ALA A 44 9.32 15.47 16.59
CA ALA A 44 8.15 14.72 16.15
C ALA A 44 7.36 14.04 17.29
N PRO A 45 7.99 13.38 18.29
CA PRO A 45 7.25 12.73 19.36
C PRO A 45 6.42 13.73 20.19
N GLY A 46 6.98 14.92 20.45
CA GLY A 46 6.30 15.98 21.22
C GLY A 46 5.26 16.74 20.39
N GLU A 47 5.50 16.94 19.10
CA GLU A 47 4.58 17.67 18.23
C GLU A 47 3.37 16.85 17.79
N LEU A 48 3.54 15.53 17.60
CA LEU A 48 2.56 14.68 16.93
C LEU A 48 2.01 13.55 17.81
N GLY A 49 2.63 13.23 18.94
CA GLY A 49 2.14 12.24 19.89
C GLY A 49 2.15 10.79 19.38
N ALA A 50 2.82 10.51 18.26
CA ALA A 50 3.04 9.17 17.73
C ALA A 50 4.34 8.58 18.28
N ALA A 51 4.28 7.34 18.76
CA ALA A 51 5.47 6.61 19.21
C ALA A 51 6.31 6.10 18.03
N ASN A 52 5.68 5.88 16.87
CA ASN A 52 6.35 5.55 15.63
C ASN A 52 6.84 6.81 14.91
N LEU A 53 8.15 7.06 14.97
CA LEU A 53 8.79 8.19 14.30
C LEU A 53 8.66 8.14 12.78
N VAL A 54 8.75 6.95 12.18
CA VAL A 54 8.62 6.80 10.71
C VAL A 54 7.24 7.25 10.27
N THR A 55 6.20 6.86 11.01
CA THR A 55 4.83 7.31 10.77
C THR A 55 4.67 8.81 10.86
N SER A 56 5.26 9.43 11.88
CA SER A 56 5.29 10.88 12.02
C SER A 56 5.90 11.53 10.78
N ILE A 57 7.03 11.02 10.30
CA ILE A 57 7.71 11.57 9.13
C ILE A 57 6.87 11.40 7.86
N ILE A 58 6.42 10.19 7.54
CA ILE A 58 5.77 9.94 6.25
C ILE A 58 4.35 10.51 6.17
N VAL A 59 3.58 10.45 7.26
CA VAL A 59 2.18 10.90 7.24
C VAL A 59 2.07 12.42 7.33
N THR A 60 2.97 13.08 8.08
CA THR A 60 2.83 14.52 8.37
C THR A 60 3.93 15.32 7.68
N TYR A 61 5.19 15.25 8.12
CA TYR A 61 6.30 16.04 7.57
C TYR A 61 6.47 15.82 6.06
N ARG A 62 6.20 14.60 5.58
CA ARG A 62 6.24 14.19 4.18
C ARG A 62 4.87 13.72 3.67
N GLY A 63 3.78 14.24 4.23
CA GLY A 63 2.41 13.81 3.88
C GLY A 63 2.06 13.96 2.39
N LEU A 64 2.69 14.91 1.68
CA LEU A 64 2.55 15.03 0.22
C LEU A 64 3.16 13.84 -0.53
N ASP A 65 4.25 13.25 -0.03
CA ASP A 65 4.86 12.06 -0.63
C ASP A 65 3.90 10.87 -0.50
N THR A 66 3.28 10.68 0.67
CA THR A 66 2.26 9.63 0.87
C THR A 66 0.99 9.88 0.05
N LEU A 67 0.55 11.12 -0.13
CA LEU A 67 -0.50 11.44 -1.10
C LEU A 67 -0.09 11.04 -2.52
N GLY A 68 1.15 11.34 -2.92
CA GLY A 68 1.71 10.95 -4.20
C GLY A 68 1.73 9.43 -4.40
N GLU A 69 2.13 8.67 -3.38
CA GLU A 69 2.11 7.20 -3.39
C GLU A 69 0.70 6.65 -3.63
N VAL A 70 -0.30 7.15 -2.90
CA VAL A 70 -1.71 6.74 -3.08
C VAL A 70 -2.22 7.13 -4.47
N ALA A 71 -1.87 8.32 -4.96
CA ALA A 71 -2.26 8.76 -6.30
C ALA A 71 -1.63 7.90 -7.42
N VAL A 72 -0.37 7.49 -7.27
CA VAL A 72 0.32 6.62 -8.22
C VAL A 72 -0.31 5.22 -8.21
N LEU A 73 -0.64 4.67 -7.04
CA LEU A 73 -1.30 3.36 -6.94
C LEU A 73 -2.71 3.39 -7.56
N PHE A 74 -3.47 4.47 -7.35
CA PHE A 74 -4.75 4.71 -8.02
C PHE A 74 -4.58 4.73 -9.54
N ALA A 75 -3.64 5.54 -10.05
CA ALA A 75 -3.38 5.67 -11.48
C ALA A 75 -2.97 4.33 -12.10
N ALA A 76 -2.14 3.55 -11.41
CA ALA A 76 -1.73 2.21 -11.84
C ALA A 76 -2.93 1.26 -11.92
N THR A 77 -3.79 1.24 -10.89
CA THR A 77 -4.99 0.40 -10.85
C THR A 77 -5.95 0.75 -11.99
N ALA A 78 -6.23 2.05 -12.18
CA ALA A 78 -7.07 2.54 -13.25
C ALA A 78 -6.49 2.20 -14.64
N ALA A 79 -5.18 2.36 -14.83
CA ALA A 79 -4.50 2.01 -16.06
C ALA A 79 -4.60 0.51 -16.38
N VAL A 80 -4.36 -0.36 -15.39
CA VAL A 80 -4.51 -1.81 -15.55
C VAL A 80 -5.95 -2.18 -15.90
N GLY A 81 -6.94 -1.61 -15.19
CA GLY A 81 -8.36 -1.85 -15.49
C GLY A 81 -8.75 -1.41 -16.91
N LEU A 82 -8.28 -0.25 -17.36
CA LEU A 82 -8.53 0.26 -18.72
C LEU A 82 -7.83 -0.56 -19.80
N LEU A 83 -6.58 -0.97 -19.58
CA LEU A 83 -5.81 -1.79 -20.51
C LEU A 83 -6.45 -3.17 -20.68
N LEU A 84 -6.78 -3.85 -19.57
CA LEU A 84 -7.39 -5.18 -19.62
C LEU A 84 -8.78 -5.17 -20.24
N LYS A 85 -9.54 -4.06 -20.13
CA LYS A 85 -10.81 -3.88 -20.84
C LYS A 85 -10.62 -3.79 -22.37
N ARG A 86 -9.49 -3.26 -22.85
CA ARG A 86 -9.18 -3.10 -24.29
C ARG A 86 -8.52 -4.33 -24.91
N THR A 87 -7.66 -5.03 -24.18
CA THR A 87 -6.88 -6.16 -24.70
C THR A 87 -7.66 -7.47 -24.58
N GLY A 88 -8.73 -7.60 -25.37
CA GLY A 88 -9.54 -8.81 -25.50
C GLY A 88 -8.86 -9.93 -26.30
N ASN A 89 -7.62 -10.29 -25.95
CA ASN A 89 -6.99 -11.51 -26.47
C ASN A 89 -7.21 -12.65 -25.48
N GLU A 90 -7.86 -13.70 -25.99
CA GLU A 90 -8.17 -14.96 -25.32
C GLU A 90 -6.89 -15.78 -25.12
N VAL A 91 -6.52 -16.05 -23.87
CA VAL A 91 -5.41 -16.96 -23.55
C VAL A 91 -5.96 -18.05 -22.64
N GLY A 92 -6.41 -19.17 -23.21
CA GLY A 92 -7.04 -20.26 -22.45
C GLY A 92 -6.21 -20.72 -21.24
N VAL A 93 -6.59 -20.29 -20.04
CA VAL A 93 -5.97 -20.74 -18.80
C VAL A 93 -6.73 -21.95 -18.25
N SER A 94 -6.03 -23.05 -18.06
CA SER A 94 -6.56 -24.25 -17.41
C SER A 94 -7.06 -23.94 -16.00
N HIS A 95 -8.32 -24.25 -15.71
CA HIS A 95 -8.89 -24.20 -14.37
C HIS A 95 -8.34 -25.35 -13.51
N TRP A 96 -7.33 -25.07 -12.69
CA TRP A 96 -6.93 -26.00 -11.64
C TRP A 96 -8.00 -26.00 -10.54
N LYS A 97 -8.60 -27.16 -10.27
CA LYS A 97 -9.51 -27.31 -9.13
C LYS A 97 -8.71 -27.14 -7.83
N SER A 98 -9.10 -26.16 -7.02
CA SER A 98 -8.51 -25.93 -5.70
C SER A 98 -8.72 -27.15 -4.79
N SER A 99 -7.71 -27.49 -3.98
CA SER A 99 -7.83 -28.60 -3.02
C SER A 99 -8.80 -28.23 -1.88
N GLU A 100 -9.44 -29.24 -1.29
CA GLU A 100 -10.34 -29.03 -0.13
C GLU A 100 -9.62 -28.41 1.07
N ILE A 101 -8.32 -28.71 1.23
CA ILE A 101 -7.46 -28.09 2.24
C ILE A 101 -7.31 -26.59 1.98
N LEU A 102 -7.09 -26.19 0.72
CA LEU A 102 -6.95 -24.78 0.37
C LEU A 102 -8.27 -24.01 0.53
N LYS A 103 -9.40 -24.65 0.21
CA LYS A 103 -10.74 -24.05 0.36
C LYS A 103 -11.11 -23.85 1.83
N SER A 104 -10.99 -24.90 2.63
CA SER A 104 -11.31 -24.87 4.06
C SER A 104 -10.31 -23.98 4.83
N GLY A 105 -9.01 -24.15 4.56
CA GLY A 105 -7.95 -23.34 5.16
C GLY A 105 -8.04 -21.86 4.76
N GLY A 106 -8.33 -21.57 3.49
CA GLY A 106 -8.52 -20.20 3.01
C GLY A 106 -9.69 -19.50 3.68
N GLY A 107 -10.83 -20.18 3.82
CA GLY A 107 -12.00 -19.65 4.54
C GLY A 107 -11.72 -19.38 6.03
N PHE A 108 -10.97 -20.27 6.69
CA PHE A 108 -10.59 -20.10 8.09
C PHE A 108 -9.57 -18.98 8.32
N LEU A 109 -8.55 -18.89 7.47
CA LEU A 109 -7.48 -17.88 7.60
C LEU A 109 -7.95 -16.48 7.21
N PHE A 110 -8.91 -16.36 6.28
CA PHE A 110 -9.40 -15.06 5.80
C PHE A 110 -9.76 -14.07 6.91
N PRO A 111 -10.66 -14.35 7.87
CA PRO A 111 -11.00 -13.41 8.93
C PRO A 111 -9.80 -13.05 9.81
N LEU A 112 -8.86 -13.97 10.01
CA LEU A 112 -7.63 -13.70 10.78
C LEU A 112 -6.70 -12.74 10.03
N ILE A 113 -6.59 -12.89 8.71
CA ILE A 113 -5.79 -12.00 7.86
C ILE A 113 -6.41 -10.59 7.84
N ILE A 114 -7.74 -10.49 7.72
CA ILE A 114 -8.44 -9.19 7.77
C ILE A 114 -8.23 -8.52 9.12
N LEU A 115 -8.44 -9.26 10.22
CA LEU A 115 -8.20 -8.75 11.57
C LEU A 115 -6.77 -8.24 11.75
N TYR A 116 -5.79 -9.00 11.26
CA TYR A 116 -4.38 -8.63 11.35
C TYR A 116 -4.03 -7.41 10.48
N GLY A 117 -4.56 -7.31 9.27
CA GLY A 117 -4.37 -6.13 8.41
C GLY A 117 -4.96 -4.86 9.02
N VAL A 118 -6.16 -4.95 9.61
CA VAL A 118 -6.80 -3.85 10.36
C VAL A 118 -5.97 -3.48 11.58
N TYR A 119 -5.48 -4.46 12.33
CA TYR A 119 -4.57 -4.24 13.46
C TYR A 119 -3.33 -3.44 13.05
N ILE A 120 -2.68 -3.81 11.94
CA ILE A 120 -1.46 -3.14 11.46
C ILE A 120 -1.67 -1.65 11.20
N PHE A 121 -2.71 -1.26 10.46
CA PHE A 121 -2.89 0.15 10.14
C PHE A 121 -3.47 0.96 11.32
N LEU A 122 -4.27 0.35 12.20
CA LEU A 122 -4.80 1.02 13.39
C LEU A 122 -3.71 1.33 14.42
N HIS A 123 -2.70 0.46 14.52
CA HIS A 123 -1.56 0.63 15.42
C HIS A 123 -0.36 1.26 14.73
N GLY A 124 -0.50 1.79 13.51
CA GLY A 124 0.63 2.30 12.75
C GLY A 124 1.41 3.41 13.46
N HIS A 125 0.75 4.23 14.29
CA HIS A 125 1.40 5.26 15.10
C HIS A 125 2.11 4.72 16.36
N LEU A 126 1.94 3.44 16.69
CA LEU A 126 2.53 2.79 17.87
C LEU A 126 3.56 1.72 17.48
N THR A 127 3.28 0.97 16.43
CA THR A 127 4.05 -0.20 15.99
C THR A 127 4.60 -0.01 14.58
N PRO A 128 5.70 -0.68 14.20
CA PRO A 128 6.15 -0.72 12.81
C PRO A 128 5.03 -1.23 11.89
N GLY A 129 4.79 -0.51 10.79
CA GLY A 129 3.67 -0.80 9.88
C GLY A 129 3.08 0.49 9.34
N GLY A 130 1.75 0.50 9.16
CA GLY A 130 1.00 1.65 8.67
C GLY A 130 -0.14 1.27 7.74
N GLY A 131 -0.76 2.28 7.12
CA GLY A 131 -1.87 2.12 6.19
C GLY A 131 -1.54 1.17 5.04
N PHE A 132 -0.43 1.39 4.35
CA PHE A 132 -0.09 0.64 3.14
C PHE A 132 0.08 -0.87 3.41
N GLN A 133 0.88 -1.22 4.43
CA GLN A 133 1.16 -2.60 4.79
C GLN A 133 -0.11 -3.33 5.23
N GLY A 134 -0.95 -2.67 6.05
CA GLY A 134 -2.24 -3.21 6.46
C GLY A 134 -3.18 -3.46 5.27
N GLY A 135 -3.22 -2.52 4.31
CA GLY A 135 -3.98 -2.65 3.07
C GLY A 135 -3.51 -3.82 2.19
N VAL A 136 -2.19 -4.01 2.05
CA VAL A 136 -1.60 -5.15 1.31
C VAL A 136 -1.96 -6.49 1.98
N VAL A 137 -1.90 -6.56 3.31
CA VAL A 137 -2.31 -7.77 4.07
C VAL A 137 -3.78 -8.09 3.82
N ILE A 138 -4.66 -7.09 3.85
CA ILE A 138 -6.08 -7.26 3.50
C ILE A 138 -6.24 -7.79 2.08
N ALA A 139 -5.58 -7.16 1.10
CA ALA A 139 -5.62 -7.59 -0.30
C ALA A 139 -5.13 -9.03 -0.47
N THR A 140 -4.13 -9.46 0.30
CA THR A 140 -3.61 -10.83 0.31
C THR A 140 -4.64 -11.83 0.84
N GLY A 141 -5.42 -11.46 1.87
CA GLY A 141 -6.51 -12.28 2.36
C GLY A 141 -7.58 -12.51 1.28
N PHE A 142 -7.92 -11.48 0.54
CA PHE A 142 -8.83 -11.61 -0.60
C PHE A 142 -8.22 -12.40 -1.77
N LEU A 143 -6.93 -12.24 -2.05
CA LEU A 143 -6.21 -13.07 -3.03
C LEU A 143 -6.30 -14.56 -2.65
N LEU A 144 -6.16 -14.90 -1.37
CA LEU A 144 -6.33 -16.26 -0.89
C LEU A 144 -7.74 -16.81 -1.17
N LEU A 145 -8.79 -15.99 -0.99
CA LEU A 145 -10.16 -16.37 -1.36
C LEU A 145 -10.34 -16.57 -2.87
N LEU A 146 -9.69 -15.74 -3.69
CA LEU A 146 -9.69 -15.91 -5.15
C LEU A 146 -9.02 -17.21 -5.57
N LEU A 147 -7.83 -17.51 -5.03
CA LEU A 147 -7.05 -18.71 -5.38
C LEU A 147 -7.65 -20.00 -4.85
N SER A 148 -8.33 -19.93 -3.70
CA SER A 148 -9.05 -21.08 -3.13
C SER A 148 -10.36 -21.42 -3.86
N GLY A 149 -10.81 -20.56 -4.78
CA GLY A 149 -12.11 -20.71 -5.43
C GLY A 149 -13.29 -20.57 -4.46
N SER A 150 -13.08 -19.92 -3.31
CA SER A 150 -14.12 -19.71 -2.29
C SER A 150 -15.06 -18.56 -2.64
N VAL A 151 -14.59 -17.62 -3.47
CA VAL A 151 -15.37 -16.48 -3.97
C VAL A 151 -15.21 -16.42 -5.48
N ASP A 152 -16.32 -16.28 -6.21
CA ASP A 152 -16.31 -16.23 -7.68
C ASP A 152 -16.10 -14.82 -8.25
N SER A 153 -16.55 -13.80 -7.52
CA SER A 153 -16.39 -12.38 -7.87
C SER A 153 -16.59 -11.53 -6.63
N PHE A 154 -15.90 -10.40 -6.56
CA PHE A 154 -16.17 -9.40 -5.54
C PHE A 154 -17.35 -8.52 -5.96
N ASN A 155 -18.06 -7.99 -4.97
CA ASN A 155 -19.10 -7.02 -5.26
C ASN A 155 -18.44 -5.70 -5.70
N HIS A 156 -18.43 -5.43 -7.00
CA HIS A 156 -17.84 -4.22 -7.57
C HIS A 156 -18.42 -2.93 -6.95
N THR A 157 -19.68 -2.94 -6.53
CA THR A 157 -20.30 -1.79 -5.84
C THR A 157 -19.64 -1.52 -4.50
N VAL A 158 -19.41 -2.55 -3.69
CA VAL A 158 -18.75 -2.40 -2.38
C VAL A 158 -17.30 -1.97 -2.55
N MET A 159 -16.57 -2.58 -3.49
CA MET A 159 -15.18 -2.23 -3.77
C MET A 159 -15.05 -0.77 -4.24
N SER A 160 -15.87 -0.35 -5.21
CA SER A 160 -15.89 1.03 -5.71
C SER A 160 -16.32 2.02 -4.63
N LEU A 161 -17.27 1.64 -3.77
CA LEU A 161 -17.69 2.46 -2.64
C LEU A 161 -16.55 2.66 -1.63
N VAL A 162 -15.89 1.58 -1.22
CA VAL A 162 -14.75 1.64 -0.29
C VAL A 162 -13.61 2.46 -0.88
N GLU A 163 -13.30 2.26 -2.17
CA GLU A 163 -12.26 3.01 -2.87
C GLU A 163 -12.58 4.51 -2.93
N SER A 164 -13.79 4.86 -3.36
CA SER A 164 -14.21 6.25 -3.55
C SER A 164 -14.34 6.97 -2.22
N LEU A 165 -14.94 6.29 -1.21
CA LEU A 165 -15.14 6.85 0.12
C LEU A 165 -13.82 7.06 0.84
N SER A 166 -12.90 6.08 0.80
CA SER A 166 -11.60 6.20 1.46
C SER A 166 -10.73 7.28 0.81
N GLY A 167 -10.72 7.36 -0.52
CA GLY A 167 -10.00 8.41 -1.26
C GLY A 167 -10.56 9.81 -1.00
N PHE A 168 -11.89 9.97 -1.07
CA PHE A 168 -12.55 11.25 -0.76
C PHE A 168 -12.32 11.68 0.69
N ALA A 169 -12.50 10.77 1.64
CA ALA A 169 -12.29 11.06 3.06
C ALA A 169 -10.82 11.41 3.34
N TYR A 170 -9.86 10.78 2.67
CA TYR A 170 -8.44 11.11 2.82
C TYR A 170 -8.14 12.54 2.39
N VAL A 171 -8.65 12.97 1.23
CA VAL A 171 -8.52 14.36 0.76
C VAL A 171 -9.26 15.32 1.70
N ALA A 172 -10.44 14.96 2.21
CA ALA A 172 -11.19 15.77 3.16
C ALA A 172 -10.41 15.97 4.48
N VAL A 173 -9.78 14.92 5.01
CA VAL A 173 -8.91 15.00 6.20
C VAL A 173 -7.68 15.87 5.92
N ALA A 174 -7.11 15.78 4.72
CA ALA A 174 -5.99 16.63 4.33
C ALA A 174 -6.34 18.12 4.32
N LEU A 175 -7.52 18.45 3.78
CA LEU A 175 -8.06 19.81 3.78
C LEU A 175 -8.45 20.28 5.19
N ALA A 176 -8.97 19.39 6.03
CA ALA A 176 -9.28 19.67 7.43
C ALA A 176 -8.01 20.08 8.21
N GLY A 177 -6.90 19.36 8.01
CA GLY A 177 -5.60 19.76 8.56
C GLY A 177 -5.17 21.16 8.08
N LEU A 178 -5.35 21.45 6.80
CA LEU A 178 -4.99 22.76 6.24
C LEU A 178 -5.82 23.90 6.85
N ILE A 179 -7.13 23.70 7.01
CA ILE A 179 -8.05 24.73 7.52
C ILE A 179 -7.91 24.94 9.03
N TRP A 180 -7.80 23.85 9.80
CA TRP A 180 -7.87 23.91 11.26
C TRP A 180 -6.52 23.82 11.98
N ALA A 181 -5.48 23.31 11.33
CA ALA A 181 -4.14 23.16 11.90
C ALA A 181 -3.05 23.85 11.07
N ALA A 182 -3.42 24.65 10.07
CA ALA A 182 -2.53 25.44 9.21
C ALA A 182 -1.47 24.62 8.43
N GLY A 183 -1.64 23.30 8.32
CA GLY A 183 -0.74 22.40 7.62
C GLY A 183 -1.49 21.30 6.87
N PHE A 184 -1.08 21.01 5.64
CA PHE A 184 -1.69 19.93 4.85
C PHE A 184 -1.46 18.57 5.53
N LEU A 185 -2.52 17.77 5.73
CA LEU A 185 -2.48 16.50 6.49
C LEU A 185 -1.96 16.64 7.94
N ASP A 186 -2.00 17.84 8.51
CA ASP A 186 -1.61 18.04 9.90
C ASP A 186 -2.60 17.33 10.83
N PRO A 187 -2.18 16.37 11.68
CA PRO A 187 -3.10 15.56 12.47
C PRO A 187 -3.62 16.28 13.71
N ARG A 188 -3.12 17.48 14.02
CA ARG A 188 -3.40 18.21 15.27
C ARG A 188 -4.79 18.85 15.32
N PHE A 189 -5.57 18.79 14.23
CA PHE A 189 -6.98 19.15 14.28
C PHE A 189 -7.82 18.17 15.12
N LEU A 190 -7.27 16.99 15.45
CA LEU A 190 -7.84 16.07 16.44
C LEU A 190 -6.98 16.01 17.72
N PRO A 191 -7.59 15.72 18.88
CA PRO A 191 -6.86 15.58 20.15
C PRO A 191 -5.78 14.50 20.08
N GLN A 192 -4.59 14.81 20.60
CA GLN A 192 -3.45 13.88 20.59
C GLN A 192 -3.57 12.73 21.58
N GLY A 193 -4.47 12.83 22.56
CA GLY A 193 -4.67 11.80 23.59
C GLY A 193 -3.42 11.53 24.42
N ASP A 194 -3.40 10.37 25.09
CA ASP A 194 -2.26 9.94 25.88
C ASP A 194 -1.24 9.20 25.01
N PHE A 195 0.02 9.61 25.08
CA PHE A 195 1.11 8.98 24.34
C PHE A 195 1.16 7.47 24.59
N GLY A 196 1.33 6.69 23.51
CA GLY A 196 1.40 5.22 23.60
C GLY A 196 0.04 4.51 23.69
N ARG A 197 -1.08 5.22 23.59
CA ARG A 197 -2.44 4.63 23.54
C ARG A 197 -2.97 4.54 22.12
N LEU A 198 -3.99 3.70 21.92
CA LEU A 198 -4.63 3.52 20.61
C LEU A 198 -5.29 4.82 20.12
N PHE A 199 -6.03 5.49 21.00
CA PHE A 199 -6.64 6.80 20.71
C PHE A 199 -5.66 7.92 21.04
N SER A 200 -4.55 7.96 20.30
CA SER A 200 -3.52 8.99 20.41
C SER A 200 -3.03 9.44 19.03
N ALA A 201 -2.11 10.40 19.02
CA ALA A 201 -1.47 10.90 17.79
C ALA A 201 -2.38 11.66 16.81
N GLY A 202 -3.44 12.28 17.34
CA GLY A 202 -4.34 13.13 16.58
C GLY A 202 -5.07 12.35 15.48
N ALA A 203 -5.06 12.87 14.26
CA ALA A 203 -5.70 12.24 13.12
C ALA A 203 -4.89 11.11 12.46
N ILE A 204 -3.67 10.79 12.91
CA ILE A 204 -2.82 9.77 12.28
C ILE A 204 -3.51 8.39 12.18
N PRO A 205 -4.17 7.86 13.22
CA PRO A 205 -4.86 6.56 13.13
C PRO A 205 -6.00 6.56 12.09
N VAL A 206 -6.69 7.70 11.95
CA VAL A 206 -7.75 7.88 10.94
C VAL A 206 -7.13 7.91 9.55
N ILE A 207 -6.08 8.71 9.34
CA ILE A 207 -5.36 8.82 8.07
C ILE A 207 -4.88 7.43 7.62
N TYR A 208 -4.24 6.66 8.49
CA TYR A 208 -3.79 5.31 8.16
C TYR A 208 -4.92 4.32 7.91
N SER A 209 -6.04 4.44 8.61
CA SER A 209 -7.22 3.62 8.32
C SER A 209 -7.73 3.89 6.91
N LEU A 210 -7.81 5.16 6.50
CA LEU A 210 -8.23 5.56 5.16
C LEU A 210 -7.25 5.07 4.08
N ILE A 211 -5.94 5.24 4.31
CA ILE A 211 -4.91 4.75 3.39
C ILE A 211 -4.97 3.22 3.28
N GLY A 212 -5.10 2.49 4.39
CA GLY A 212 -5.15 1.03 4.37
C GLY A 212 -6.37 0.49 3.64
N LEU A 213 -7.53 1.11 3.82
CA LEU A 213 -8.73 0.79 3.05
C LEU A 213 -8.56 1.11 1.55
N LYS A 214 -7.95 2.25 1.22
CA LYS A 214 -7.70 2.65 -0.17
C LYS A 214 -6.77 1.68 -0.89
N VAL A 215 -5.61 1.39 -0.29
CA VAL A 215 -4.60 0.47 -0.84
C VAL A 215 -5.18 -0.93 -0.98
N GLY A 216 -5.93 -1.41 0.02
CA GLY A 216 -6.62 -2.70 -0.05
C GLY A 216 -7.59 -2.78 -1.23
N ALA A 217 -8.43 -1.75 -1.42
CA ALA A 217 -9.39 -1.69 -2.53
C ALA A 217 -8.73 -1.59 -3.91
N GLU A 218 -7.63 -0.85 -4.04
CA GLU A 218 -6.89 -0.71 -5.31
C GLU A 218 -6.24 -2.01 -5.75
N LEU A 219 -5.54 -2.70 -4.83
CA LEU A 219 -4.94 -3.99 -5.13
C LEU A 219 -6.00 -5.04 -5.46
N LEU A 220 -7.14 -5.01 -4.75
CA LEU A 220 -8.30 -5.83 -5.09
C LEU A 220 -8.82 -5.55 -6.49
N GLY A 221 -8.92 -4.29 -6.89
CA GLY A 221 -9.32 -3.88 -8.24
C GLY A 221 -8.39 -4.42 -9.32
N ILE A 222 -7.07 -4.42 -9.08
CA ILE A 222 -6.09 -5.05 -9.98
C ILE A 222 -6.32 -6.55 -10.09
N LEU A 223 -6.47 -7.24 -8.96
CA LEU A 223 -6.67 -8.70 -8.93
C LEU A 223 -7.96 -9.11 -9.65
N ASP A 224 -9.05 -8.37 -9.42
CA ASP A 224 -10.34 -8.60 -10.04
C ASP A 224 -10.30 -8.34 -11.56
N ALA A 225 -9.64 -7.26 -12.00
CA ALA A 225 -9.44 -6.97 -13.41
C ALA A 225 -8.63 -8.07 -14.12
N MET A 226 -7.59 -8.61 -13.47
CA MET A 226 -6.80 -9.73 -14.00
C MET A 226 -7.62 -11.03 -14.09
N ARG A 227 -8.48 -11.32 -13.10
CA ARG A 227 -9.29 -12.55 -13.08
C ARG A 227 -10.48 -12.51 -14.06
N CYS A 228 -11.16 -11.37 -14.21
CA CYS A 228 -12.27 -11.25 -15.16
C CYS A 228 -11.87 -11.58 -16.60
N LYS A 229 -10.60 -11.29 -16.96
CA LYS A 229 -10.03 -11.73 -18.23
C LYS A 229 -9.99 -13.25 -18.33
N VAL A 230 -9.50 -13.94 -17.29
CA VAL A 230 -9.41 -15.41 -17.24
C VAL A 230 -10.79 -16.09 -17.33
N ARG A 231 -11.81 -15.58 -16.65
CA ARG A 231 -13.15 -16.24 -16.62
C ARG A 231 -13.91 -16.15 -17.94
N ARG A 232 -13.76 -15.07 -18.71
CA ARG A 232 -14.37 -14.98 -20.06
C ARG A 232 -13.85 -16.06 -21.01
N GLU A 233 -12.69 -16.64 -20.71
CA GLU A 233 -12.04 -17.67 -21.52
C GLU A 233 -12.59 -19.09 -21.26
N GLY A 234 -13.31 -19.33 -20.14
CA GLY A 234 -13.79 -20.65 -19.74
C GLY A 234 -15.28 -20.95 -20.00
N VAL A 235 -16.07 -19.96 -20.43
CA VAL A 235 -17.54 -20.10 -20.68
C VAL A 235 -17.86 -20.27 -22.18
N THR A 236 -16.88 -20.06 -23.06
CA THR A 236 -17.01 -20.23 -24.52
C THR A 236 -16.43 -21.55 -25.05
N ALA A 237 -16.11 -22.50 -24.16
CA ALA A 237 -15.65 -23.85 -24.51
C ALA A 237 -16.78 -24.89 -24.36
#